data_AF-A0A0U3ND14-F1
#
_entry.id   AF-A0A0U3ND14-F1
#
_cell.length_a   1.000
_cell.length_b   1.000
_cell.length_c   1.000
_cell.angle_alpha   90.00
_cell.angle_beta   90.00
_cell.angle_gamma   90.00
#
_symmetry.space_group_name_H-M   'P 1'
#
loop_
_entity.id
_entity.type
_entity.pdbx_description
1 polymer ?
#
loop_
_entity_poly.entity_id
_entity_poly.type
_entity_poly.pdbx_seq_one_letter_code
_entity_poly.pdbx_strand_id
1 'polypeptide(L)'
;MSFEAPLAAADIIQWLYGEAVEVQDSQELVRHLGQRLREARIPVDRISTGIALLHPNVRAESALWTSDGQTELRRYMEAPDLQASYDRSPLKVVYVEGRSVRIRVTPEPEEGEYGILPELRDGGFKDYIAMPLPFSDGTNKALTLATRSEAGFTPAHLAVFESIARPLGLICELNTLRRTASTLLDTYVGPRAGSRVLQGSIKRGGGELISAVISFADLRGFTTLSNRLPGEKLIELLNTYFGAMASAVEAQGGKC
;
A
#
# COMPACT_ATOMS: atom_id res chain seq x y z
N MET A 1 -21.05 -22.65 -22.39
CA MET A 1 -20.67 -23.05 -21.02
C MET A 1 -20.97 -21.90 -20.10
N SER A 2 -21.87 -22.10 -19.14
CA SER A 2 -22.24 -21.12 -18.10
C SER A 2 -21.05 -20.80 -17.21
N PHE A 3 -20.96 -19.54 -16.74
CA PHE A 3 -20.02 -19.16 -15.70
C PHE A 3 -20.42 -19.83 -14.37
N GLU A 4 -19.53 -20.62 -13.79
CA GLU A 4 -19.75 -21.30 -12.49
C GLU A 4 -19.03 -20.53 -11.38
N ALA A 5 -19.72 -19.53 -10.82
CA ALA A 5 -19.17 -18.67 -9.77
C ALA A 5 -18.59 -19.43 -8.57
N PRO A 6 -19.21 -20.51 -8.05
CA PRO A 6 -18.66 -21.25 -6.92
C PRO A 6 -17.33 -21.93 -7.23
N LEU A 7 -17.18 -22.49 -8.45
CA LEU A 7 -15.95 -23.15 -8.87
C LEU A 7 -14.82 -22.12 -9.05
N ALA A 8 -15.11 -21.01 -9.72
CA ALA A 8 -14.17 -19.90 -9.88
C ALA A 8 -13.70 -19.35 -8.52
N ALA A 9 -14.62 -19.17 -7.57
CA ALA A 9 -14.27 -18.75 -6.22
C ALA A 9 -13.37 -19.77 -5.51
N ALA A 10 -13.72 -21.06 -5.55
CA ALA A 10 -12.96 -22.11 -4.91
C ALA A 10 -11.52 -22.20 -5.42
N ASP A 11 -11.32 -22.14 -6.75
CA ASP A 11 -9.99 -22.19 -7.36
C ASP A 11 -9.12 -20.99 -6.95
N ILE A 12 -9.70 -19.79 -6.93
CA ILE A 12 -8.98 -18.57 -6.52
C ILE A 12 -8.67 -18.61 -5.02
N ILE A 13 -9.62 -19.05 -4.19
CA ILE A 13 -9.42 -19.19 -2.74
C ILE A 13 -8.33 -20.23 -2.44
N GLN A 14 -8.32 -21.36 -3.16
CA GLN A 14 -7.28 -22.37 -3.01
C GLN A 14 -5.90 -21.79 -3.34
N TRP A 15 -5.79 -21.00 -4.42
CA TRP A 15 -4.55 -20.29 -4.73
C TRP A 15 -4.16 -19.27 -3.66
N LEU A 16 -5.13 -18.51 -3.11
CA LEU A 16 -4.91 -17.55 -2.04
C LEU A 16 -4.35 -18.22 -0.76
N TYR A 17 -4.81 -19.43 -0.43
CA TYR A 17 -4.27 -20.18 0.72
C TYR A 17 -2.95 -20.92 0.44
N GLY A 18 -2.59 -21.11 -0.82
CA GLY A 18 -1.37 -21.77 -1.24
C GLY A 18 -0.31 -20.78 -1.73
N GLU A 19 0.00 -20.85 -3.03
CA GLU A 19 1.08 -20.11 -3.69
C GLU A 19 1.05 -18.59 -3.44
N ALA A 20 -0.14 -17.98 -3.31
CA ALA A 20 -0.26 -16.55 -3.12
C ALA A 20 0.40 -16.05 -1.82
N VAL A 21 0.50 -16.90 -0.80
CA VAL A 21 1.14 -16.57 0.49
C VAL A 21 2.64 -16.30 0.35
N GLU A 22 3.26 -16.89 -0.69
CA GLU A 22 4.67 -16.70 -1.02
C GLU A 22 4.93 -15.42 -1.83
N VAL A 23 3.88 -14.82 -2.41
CA VAL A 23 3.97 -13.59 -3.18
C VAL A 23 4.07 -12.39 -2.23
N GLN A 24 5.30 -11.95 -1.97
CA GLN A 24 5.58 -10.84 -1.06
C GLN A 24 5.35 -9.45 -1.68
N ASP A 25 5.46 -9.37 -3.01
CA ASP A 25 5.23 -8.12 -3.73
C ASP A 25 3.72 -7.90 -3.96
N SER A 26 3.19 -6.79 -3.42
CA SER A 26 1.78 -6.44 -3.57
C SER A 26 1.37 -6.22 -5.04
N GLN A 27 2.25 -5.72 -5.89
CA GLN A 27 1.99 -5.55 -7.32
C GLN A 27 1.79 -6.90 -8.02
N GLU A 28 2.69 -7.85 -7.75
CA GLU A 28 2.60 -9.19 -8.31
C GLU A 28 1.38 -9.95 -7.78
N LEU A 29 1.02 -9.74 -6.52
CA LEU A 29 -0.19 -10.32 -5.92
C LEU A 29 -1.46 -9.87 -6.65
N VAL A 30 -1.63 -8.56 -6.87
CA VAL A 30 -2.81 -8.04 -7.60
C VAL A 30 -2.79 -8.40 -9.07
N ARG A 31 -1.60 -8.47 -9.69
CA ARG A 31 -1.43 -8.93 -11.07
C ARG A 31 -1.88 -10.38 -11.24
N HIS A 32 -1.39 -11.29 -10.40
CA HIS A 32 -1.80 -12.69 -10.42
C HIS A 32 -3.29 -12.85 -10.15
N LEU A 33 -3.84 -12.12 -9.19
CA LEU A 33 -5.28 -12.14 -8.91
C LEU A 33 -6.09 -11.70 -10.14
N GLY A 34 -5.67 -10.61 -10.81
CA GLY A 34 -6.32 -10.12 -12.02
C GLY A 34 -6.30 -11.10 -13.17
N GLN A 35 -5.16 -11.76 -13.40
CA GLN A 35 -5.03 -12.82 -14.41
C GLN A 35 -5.98 -13.98 -14.13
N ARG A 36 -6.01 -14.48 -12.88
CA ARG A 36 -6.88 -15.59 -12.48
C ARG A 36 -8.37 -15.26 -12.59
N LEU A 37 -8.78 -14.06 -12.20
CA LEU A 37 -10.17 -13.60 -12.35
C LEU A 37 -10.58 -13.59 -13.83
N ARG A 38 -9.70 -13.13 -14.73
CA ARG A 38 -9.96 -13.13 -16.17
C ARG A 38 -9.95 -14.53 -16.78
N GLU A 39 -9.05 -15.42 -16.36
CA GLU A 39 -9.03 -16.84 -16.76
C GLU A 39 -10.34 -17.54 -16.36
N ALA A 40 -10.90 -17.18 -15.20
CA ALA A 40 -12.22 -17.60 -14.74
C ALA A 40 -13.40 -16.90 -15.47
N ARG A 41 -13.11 -16.11 -16.52
CA ARG A 41 -14.07 -15.34 -17.34
C ARG A 41 -14.81 -14.23 -16.60
N ILE A 42 -14.26 -13.73 -15.50
CA ILE A 42 -14.76 -12.53 -14.83
C ILE A 42 -14.13 -11.31 -15.51
N PRO A 43 -14.91 -10.35 -16.02
CA PRO A 43 -14.41 -9.26 -16.87
C PRO A 43 -13.75 -8.17 -16.01
N VAL A 44 -12.69 -8.47 -15.28
CA VAL A 44 -11.94 -7.47 -14.51
C VAL A 44 -10.86 -6.86 -15.38
N ASP A 45 -10.87 -5.54 -15.50
CA ASP A 45 -9.92 -4.77 -16.31
C ASP A 45 -9.00 -3.89 -15.46
N ARG A 46 -9.32 -3.70 -14.17
CA ARG A 46 -8.52 -2.95 -13.19
C ARG A 46 -8.73 -3.52 -11.80
N ILE A 47 -7.65 -3.71 -11.05
CA ILE A 47 -7.64 -4.09 -9.64
C ILE A 47 -6.72 -3.14 -8.89
N SER A 48 -7.15 -2.66 -7.74
CA SER A 48 -6.24 -1.97 -6.83
C SER A 48 -6.57 -2.26 -5.38
N THR A 49 -5.53 -2.44 -4.56
CA THR A 49 -5.64 -2.48 -3.09
C THR A 49 -5.28 -1.12 -2.53
N GLY A 50 -6.08 -0.57 -1.61
CA GLY A 50 -5.73 0.61 -0.84
C GLY A 50 -5.44 0.25 0.62
N ILE A 51 -4.17 0.29 1.03
CA ILE A 51 -3.75 -0.04 2.39
C ILE A 51 -3.22 1.22 3.06
N ALA A 52 -4.01 1.79 3.97
CA ALA A 52 -3.54 2.88 4.83
C ALA A 52 -2.42 2.38 5.76
N LEU A 53 -1.29 3.08 5.74
CA LEU A 53 -0.12 2.78 6.57
C LEU A 53 -0.02 3.83 7.68
N LEU A 54 0.33 3.39 8.89
CA LEU A 54 0.71 4.28 9.99
C LEU A 54 2.19 4.65 9.86
N HIS A 55 2.55 5.43 8.84
CA HIS A 55 3.93 5.93 8.64
C HIS A 55 3.95 7.46 8.65
N PRO A 56 4.95 8.12 9.29
CA PRO A 56 4.97 9.58 9.45
C PRO A 56 4.88 10.38 8.15
N ASN A 57 5.39 9.81 7.05
CA ASN A 57 5.42 10.45 5.73
C ASN A 57 4.52 9.78 4.68
N VAL A 58 4.03 8.54 4.92
CA VAL A 58 3.27 7.74 3.93
C VAL A 58 1.92 7.38 4.54
N ARG A 59 0.85 7.96 4.01
CA ARG A 59 -0.52 7.76 4.52
C ARG A 59 -1.15 6.47 3.99
N ALA A 60 -0.89 6.13 2.73
CA ALA A 60 -1.41 4.91 2.12
C ALA A 60 -0.50 4.40 1.00
N GLU A 61 -0.48 3.09 0.83
CA GLU A 61 0.13 2.43 -0.32
C GLU A 61 -0.98 1.75 -1.13
N SER A 62 -0.87 1.85 -2.45
CA SER A 62 -1.79 1.24 -3.39
C SER A 62 -1.07 0.48 -4.47
N ALA A 63 -1.29 -0.83 -4.54
CA ALA A 63 -0.90 -1.65 -5.68
C ALA A 63 -2.04 -1.63 -6.69
N LEU A 64 -1.73 -1.30 -7.94
CA LEU A 64 -2.65 -1.20 -9.06
C LEU A 64 -2.20 -2.17 -10.15
N TRP A 65 -3.17 -2.84 -10.76
CA TRP A 65 -3.00 -3.61 -11.98
C TRP A 65 -4.14 -3.31 -12.95
N THR A 66 -3.84 -3.27 -14.24
CA THR A 66 -4.82 -3.15 -15.33
C THR A 66 -4.58 -4.20 -16.41
N SER A 67 -5.65 -4.56 -17.13
CA SER A 67 -5.60 -5.60 -18.17
C SER A 67 -4.80 -5.23 -19.41
N ASP A 68 -4.49 -3.94 -19.60
CA ASP A 68 -3.61 -3.43 -20.65
C ASP A 68 -2.12 -3.52 -20.26
N GLY A 69 -1.82 -4.11 -19.10
CA GLY A 69 -0.46 -4.44 -18.68
C GLY A 69 0.19 -3.43 -17.74
N GLN A 70 -0.52 -2.36 -17.33
CA GLN A 70 0.03 -1.47 -16.32
C GLN A 70 0.00 -2.13 -14.95
N THR A 71 1.12 -2.00 -14.23
CA THR A 71 1.25 -2.39 -12.84
C THR A 71 1.98 -1.26 -12.13
N GLU A 72 1.40 -0.72 -11.06
CA GLU A 72 1.91 0.49 -10.40
C GLU A 72 1.77 0.37 -8.88
N LEU A 73 2.76 0.88 -8.15
CA LEU A 73 2.73 0.98 -6.70
C LEU A 73 2.72 2.46 -6.36
N ARG A 74 1.53 2.98 -6.03
CA ARG A 74 1.32 4.38 -5.66
C ARG A 74 1.47 4.53 -4.15
N ARG A 75 2.37 5.42 -3.73
CA ARG A 75 2.49 5.84 -2.32
C ARG A 75 1.92 7.25 -2.17
N TYR A 76 0.88 7.37 -1.37
CA TYR A 76 0.24 8.65 -1.08
C TYR A 76 0.93 9.29 0.12
N MET A 77 1.66 10.37 -0.16
CA MET A 77 2.31 11.22 0.83
C MET A 77 1.31 12.25 1.38
N GLU A 78 1.60 12.82 2.55
CA GLU A 78 0.80 13.92 3.10
C GLU A 78 0.88 15.16 2.20
N ALA A 79 -0.27 15.74 1.82
CA ALA A 79 -0.36 16.91 0.95
C ALA A 79 -1.51 17.84 1.41
N PRO A 80 -1.45 19.15 1.10
CA PRO A 80 -2.45 20.12 1.59
C PRO A 80 -3.90 19.82 1.17
N ASP A 81 -4.11 19.37 -0.07
CA ASP A 81 -5.45 19.14 -0.65
C ASP A 81 -5.97 17.71 -0.44
N LEU A 82 -5.20 16.87 0.28
CA LEU A 82 -5.47 15.44 0.39
C LEU A 82 -6.80 15.16 1.11
N GLN A 83 -7.19 16.01 2.06
CA GLN A 83 -8.41 15.84 2.84
C GLN A 83 -9.67 15.97 1.97
N ALA A 84 -9.74 16.99 1.11
CA ALA A 84 -10.88 17.19 0.22
C ALA A 84 -11.00 16.06 -0.81
N SER A 85 -9.87 15.57 -1.32
CA SER A 85 -9.82 14.40 -2.21
C SER A 85 -10.29 13.12 -1.51
N TYR A 86 -9.86 12.92 -0.26
CA TYR A 86 -10.29 11.79 0.56
C TYR A 86 -11.79 11.85 0.90
N ASP A 87 -12.32 13.03 1.21
CA ASP A 87 -13.74 13.23 1.50
C ASP A 87 -14.64 12.89 0.31
N ARG A 88 -14.13 13.09 -0.92
CA ARG A 88 -14.79 12.70 -2.18
C ARG A 88 -14.31 11.35 -2.73
N SER A 89 -13.77 10.48 -1.89
CA SER A 89 -13.32 9.13 -2.28
C SER A 89 -14.30 8.06 -1.81
N PRO A 90 -14.65 7.06 -2.65
CA PRO A 90 -15.42 5.90 -2.20
C PRO A 90 -14.67 5.09 -1.14
N LEU A 91 -13.34 5.24 -1.07
CA LEU A 91 -12.52 4.55 -0.07
C LEU A 91 -12.80 5.05 1.36
N LYS A 92 -13.21 6.31 1.54
CA LYS A 92 -13.58 6.82 2.87
C LYS A 92 -14.74 6.01 3.46
N VAL A 93 -15.74 5.74 2.65
CA VAL A 93 -16.87 4.88 3.03
C VAL A 93 -16.38 3.49 3.40
N VAL A 94 -15.52 2.88 2.58
CA VAL A 94 -14.98 1.54 2.84
C VAL A 94 -14.20 1.49 4.16
N TYR A 95 -13.32 2.45 4.39
CA TYR A 95 -12.47 2.49 5.58
C TYR A 95 -13.24 2.81 6.86
N VAL A 96 -14.19 3.74 6.80
CA VAL A 96 -14.91 4.25 7.98
C VAL A 96 -16.18 3.44 8.27
N GLU A 97 -16.97 3.15 7.25
CA GLU A 97 -18.28 2.49 7.40
C GLU A 97 -18.19 0.98 7.18
N GLY A 98 -17.11 0.47 6.58
CA GLY A 98 -16.95 -0.96 6.34
C GLY A 98 -17.95 -1.54 5.35
N ARG A 99 -18.51 -0.71 4.45
CA ARG A 99 -19.46 -1.13 3.41
C ARG A 99 -18.88 -0.98 2.01
N SER A 100 -19.36 -1.82 1.09
CA SER A 100 -19.01 -1.72 -0.32
C SER A 100 -19.70 -0.52 -0.99
N VAL A 101 -19.00 0.09 -1.95
CA VAL A 101 -19.52 1.16 -2.81
C VAL A 101 -19.39 0.71 -4.25
N ARG A 102 -20.52 0.53 -4.93
CA ARG A 102 -20.56 0.21 -6.36
C ARG A 102 -21.08 1.41 -7.14
N ILE A 103 -20.41 1.73 -8.24
CA ILE A 103 -20.70 2.90 -9.06
C ILE A 103 -20.74 2.48 -10.52
N ARG A 104 -21.84 2.80 -11.20
CA ARG A 104 -21.89 2.78 -12.66
C ARG A 104 -21.19 4.03 -13.18
N VAL A 105 -20.19 3.86 -14.03
CA VAL A 105 -19.43 4.99 -14.57
C VAL A 105 -20.27 5.63 -15.67
N THR A 106 -20.74 6.84 -15.42
CA THR A 106 -21.53 7.62 -16.37
C THR A 106 -20.64 8.31 -17.41
N PRO A 107 -21.12 8.48 -18.65
CA PRO A 107 -20.33 9.10 -19.72
C PRO A 107 -20.12 10.60 -19.50
N GLU A 108 -21.00 11.27 -18.76
CA GLU A 108 -20.92 12.70 -18.46
C GLU A 108 -20.65 12.91 -16.95
N PRO A 109 -19.90 13.96 -16.57
CA PRO A 109 -19.69 14.29 -15.16
C PRO A 109 -21.00 14.66 -14.45
N GLU A 110 -21.19 14.12 -13.25
CA GLU A 110 -22.33 14.46 -12.40
C GLU A 110 -21.91 15.33 -11.20
N GLU A 111 -22.83 16.16 -10.71
CA GLU A 111 -22.56 17.00 -9.53
C GLU A 111 -22.36 16.12 -8.29
N GLY A 112 -21.28 16.39 -7.54
CA GLY A 112 -20.93 15.60 -6.36
C GLY A 112 -20.30 14.23 -6.65
N GLU A 113 -19.92 13.94 -7.91
CA GLU A 113 -19.30 12.66 -8.24
C GLU A 113 -18.01 12.39 -7.44
N TYR A 114 -17.72 11.12 -7.19
CA TYR A 114 -16.48 10.71 -6.55
C TYR A 114 -15.28 11.08 -7.43
N GLY A 115 -14.18 11.52 -6.81
CA GLY A 115 -12.99 12.01 -7.52
C GLY A 115 -12.28 10.98 -8.42
N ILE A 116 -12.61 9.69 -8.28
CA ILE A 116 -12.08 8.61 -9.13
C ILE A 116 -12.83 8.48 -10.46
N LEU A 117 -14.05 9.01 -10.59
CA LEU A 117 -14.85 8.83 -11.81
C LEU A 117 -14.22 9.43 -13.07
N PRO A 118 -13.58 10.61 -13.05
CA PRO A 118 -12.88 11.12 -14.22
C PRO A 118 -11.82 10.16 -14.77
N GLU A 119 -10.98 9.58 -13.90
CA GLU A 119 -9.97 8.57 -14.28
C GLU A 119 -10.61 7.32 -14.88
N LEU A 120 -11.70 6.84 -14.26
CA LEU A 120 -12.40 5.65 -14.73
C LEU A 120 -13.08 5.87 -16.09
N ARG A 121 -13.66 7.05 -16.30
CA ARG A 121 -14.30 7.45 -17.55
C ARG A 121 -13.29 7.54 -18.68
N ASP A 122 -12.15 8.19 -18.44
CA ASP A 122 -11.07 8.32 -19.42
C ASP A 122 -10.46 6.96 -19.78
N GLY A 123 -10.36 6.06 -18.80
CA GLY A 123 -9.96 4.66 -19.00
C GLY A 123 -11.02 3.75 -19.66
N GLY A 124 -12.20 4.29 -19.99
CA GLY A 124 -13.29 3.55 -20.62
C GLY A 124 -14.00 2.52 -19.73
N PHE A 125 -13.85 2.62 -18.42
CA PHE A 125 -14.51 1.73 -17.47
C PHE A 125 -16.02 2.05 -17.36
N LYS A 126 -16.83 1.03 -17.07
CA LYS A 126 -18.31 1.09 -17.08
C LYS A 126 -18.92 0.75 -15.73
N ASP A 127 -18.20 -0.01 -14.92
CA ASP A 127 -18.63 -0.40 -13.59
C ASP A 127 -17.41 -0.50 -12.69
N TYR A 128 -17.56 0.02 -11.47
CA TYR A 128 -16.53 0.10 -10.47
C TYR A 128 -17.11 -0.34 -9.13
N ILE A 129 -16.34 -1.12 -8.38
CA ILE A 129 -16.69 -1.48 -7.02
C ILE A 129 -15.48 -1.29 -6.10
N ALA A 130 -15.71 -0.64 -4.96
CA ALA A 130 -14.81 -0.60 -3.83
C ALA A 130 -15.41 -1.45 -2.70
N MET A 131 -14.61 -2.35 -2.14
CA MET A 131 -15.04 -3.32 -1.14
C MET A 131 -14.11 -3.32 0.07
N PRO A 132 -14.65 -3.59 1.28
CA PRO A 132 -13.83 -3.82 2.46
C PRO A 132 -12.90 -5.01 2.28
N LEU A 133 -11.64 -4.79 2.62
CA LEU A 133 -10.61 -5.80 2.75
C LEU A 133 -10.23 -5.87 4.24
N PRO A 134 -10.92 -6.71 5.03
CA PRO A 134 -10.83 -6.66 6.48
C PRO A 134 -9.50 -7.24 6.98
N PHE A 135 -8.83 -6.51 7.87
CA PHE A 135 -7.62 -6.95 8.56
C PHE A 135 -7.96 -7.53 9.94
N SER A 136 -7.03 -8.29 10.52
CA SER A 136 -7.21 -8.94 11.83
C SER A 136 -7.27 -7.96 13.00
N ASP A 137 -6.71 -6.75 12.83
CA ASP A 137 -6.76 -5.64 13.79
C ASP A 137 -8.14 -4.93 13.87
N GLY A 138 -9.12 -5.39 13.10
CA GLY A 138 -10.46 -4.81 13.04
C GLY A 138 -10.59 -3.61 12.09
N THR A 139 -9.49 -3.17 11.47
CA THR A 139 -9.55 -2.11 10.45
C THR A 139 -9.93 -2.67 9.08
N ASN A 140 -10.56 -1.83 8.26
CA ASN A 140 -10.82 -2.15 6.86
C ASN A 140 -9.78 -1.48 5.97
N LYS A 141 -9.19 -2.26 5.07
CA LYS A 141 -8.52 -1.75 3.88
C LYS A 141 -9.50 -1.83 2.70
N ALA A 142 -9.05 -1.49 1.50
CA ALA A 142 -9.91 -1.47 0.34
C ALA A 142 -9.38 -2.39 -0.75
N LEU A 143 -10.29 -3.15 -1.36
CA LEU A 143 -10.11 -3.76 -2.67
C LEU A 143 -11.01 -3.02 -3.65
N THR A 144 -10.46 -2.59 -4.78
CA THR A 144 -11.23 -1.94 -5.83
C THR A 144 -11.08 -2.71 -7.13
N LEU A 145 -12.20 -2.90 -7.83
CA LEU A 145 -12.22 -3.54 -9.14
C LEU A 145 -13.02 -2.68 -10.12
N ALA A 146 -12.59 -2.64 -11.37
CA ALA A 146 -13.37 -2.05 -12.46
C ALA A 146 -13.34 -2.90 -13.72
N THR A 147 -14.37 -2.72 -14.54
CA THR A 147 -14.56 -3.42 -15.82
C THR A 147 -14.88 -2.42 -16.92
N ARG A 148 -14.40 -2.71 -18.14
CA ARG A 148 -14.78 -2.04 -19.39
C ARG A 148 -15.97 -2.72 -20.07
N SER A 149 -16.47 -3.83 -19.51
CA SER A 149 -17.68 -4.49 -20.02
C SER A 149 -18.89 -3.58 -19.88
N GLU A 150 -19.61 -3.33 -20.98
CA GLU A 150 -20.85 -2.56 -20.97
C GLU A 150 -21.89 -3.13 -19.99
N ALA A 151 -21.94 -4.46 -19.84
CA ALA A 151 -22.84 -5.12 -18.90
C ALA A 151 -22.47 -4.84 -17.43
N GLY A 152 -21.21 -4.50 -17.13
CA GLY A 152 -20.69 -4.39 -15.77
C GLY A 152 -20.51 -5.74 -15.07
N PHE A 153 -20.42 -5.70 -13.74
CA PHE A 153 -20.35 -6.91 -12.92
C PHE A 153 -21.74 -7.50 -12.65
N THR A 154 -21.86 -8.82 -12.85
CA THR A 154 -23.08 -9.55 -12.48
C THR A 154 -23.09 -9.82 -10.97
N PRO A 155 -24.25 -10.14 -10.36
CA PRO A 155 -24.30 -10.57 -8.96
C PRO A 155 -23.39 -11.77 -8.67
N ALA A 156 -23.23 -12.67 -9.65
CA ALA A 156 -22.33 -13.82 -9.55
C ALA A 156 -20.85 -13.39 -9.48
N HIS A 157 -20.44 -12.36 -10.22
CA HIS A 157 -19.08 -11.79 -10.11
C HIS A 157 -18.86 -11.17 -8.72
N LEU A 158 -19.85 -10.44 -8.21
CA LEU A 158 -19.77 -9.81 -6.89
C LEU A 158 -19.62 -10.84 -5.77
N ALA A 159 -20.37 -11.95 -5.82
CA ALA A 159 -20.25 -13.03 -4.85
C ALA A 159 -18.83 -13.65 -4.83
N VAL A 160 -18.18 -13.76 -6.00
CA VAL A 160 -16.76 -14.18 -6.06
C VAL A 160 -15.89 -13.16 -5.34
N PHE A 161 -16.03 -11.86 -5.63
CA PHE A 161 -15.22 -10.82 -4.98
C PHE A 161 -15.39 -10.80 -3.46
N GLU A 162 -16.61 -10.99 -2.97
CA GLU A 162 -16.92 -11.07 -1.54
C GLU A 162 -16.24 -12.29 -0.90
N SER A 163 -16.27 -13.45 -1.57
CA SER A 163 -15.67 -14.68 -1.07
C SER A 163 -14.13 -14.61 -0.97
N ILE A 164 -13.47 -13.88 -1.87
CA ILE A 164 -12.01 -13.75 -1.89
C ILE A 164 -11.47 -12.60 -1.04
N ALA A 165 -12.32 -11.66 -0.62
CA ALA A 165 -11.89 -10.46 0.09
C ALA A 165 -11.17 -10.79 1.41
N ARG A 166 -11.71 -11.71 2.22
CA ARG A 166 -11.08 -12.10 3.49
C ARG A 166 -9.74 -12.81 3.29
N PRO A 167 -9.61 -13.87 2.48
CA PRO A 167 -8.32 -14.53 2.28
C PRO A 167 -7.27 -13.60 1.66
N LEU A 168 -7.65 -12.76 0.69
CA LEU A 168 -6.75 -11.74 0.15
C LEU A 168 -6.28 -10.76 1.22
N GLY A 169 -7.20 -10.31 2.09
CA GLY A 169 -6.89 -9.38 3.18
C GLY A 169 -5.82 -9.91 4.13
N LEU A 170 -5.88 -11.21 4.48
CA LEU A 170 -4.88 -11.85 5.33
C LEU A 170 -3.47 -11.85 4.70
N ILE A 171 -3.36 -12.09 3.40
CA ILE A 171 -2.08 -12.05 2.68
C ILE A 171 -1.56 -10.61 2.63
N CYS A 172 -2.43 -9.65 2.31
CA CYS A 172 -2.08 -8.23 2.30
C CYS A 172 -1.61 -7.75 3.69
N GLU A 173 -2.27 -8.19 4.76
CA GLU A 173 -1.89 -7.91 6.14
C GLU A 173 -0.52 -8.51 6.48
N LEU A 174 -0.29 -9.78 6.16
CA LEU A 174 0.99 -10.45 6.36
C LEU A 174 2.13 -9.73 5.64
N ASN A 175 1.93 -9.35 4.38
CA ASN A 175 2.92 -8.62 3.60
C ASN A 175 3.15 -7.21 4.16
N THR A 176 2.12 -6.57 4.70
CA THR A 176 2.24 -5.27 5.36
C THR A 176 3.05 -5.39 6.65
N LEU A 177 2.76 -6.37 7.51
CA LEU A 177 3.50 -6.62 8.75
C LEU A 177 4.98 -6.92 8.50
N ARG A 178 5.30 -7.77 7.51
CA ARG A 178 6.69 -8.07 7.12
C ARG A 178 7.43 -6.81 6.67
N ARG A 179 6.79 -5.98 5.84
CA ARG A 179 7.37 -4.72 5.37
C ARG A 179 7.57 -3.74 6.51
N THR A 180 6.58 -3.55 7.38
CA THR A 180 6.71 -2.70 8.57
C THR A 180 7.86 -3.16 9.47
N ALA A 181 8.00 -4.47 9.72
CA ALA A 181 9.10 -5.00 10.50
C ALA A 181 10.47 -4.70 9.85
N SER A 182 10.60 -4.88 8.54
CA SER A 182 11.82 -4.52 7.79
C SER A 182 12.12 -3.04 7.88
N THR A 183 11.15 -2.18 7.60
CA THR A 183 11.33 -0.71 7.64
C THR A 183 11.75 -0.24 9.02
N LEU A 184 11.13 -0.76 10.10
CA LEU A 184 11.50 -0.39 11.46
C LEU A 184 12.92 -0.86 11.80
N LEU A 185 13.29 -2.09 11.46
CA LEU A 185 14.63 -2.60 11.71
C LEU A 185 15.70 -1.86 10.91
N ASP A 186 15.41 -1.52 9.65
CA ASP A 186 16.31 -0.75 8.79
C ASP A 186 16.52 0.67 9.35
N THR A 187 15.46 1.27 9.89
CA THR A 187 15.49 2.63 10.47
C THR A 187 16.21 2.68 11.82
N TYR A 188 15.97 1.70 12.71
CA TYR A 188 16.48 1.76 14.10
C TYR A 188 17.78 0.97 14.34
N VAL A 189 18.04 -0.07 13.56
CA VAL A 189 19.21 -0.95 13.73
C VAL A 189 20.17 -0.82 12.54
N GLY A 190 19.69 -0.29 11.41
CA GLY A 190 20.44 -0.13 10.18
C GLY A 190 20.28 -1.33 9.24
N PRO A 191 20.30 -1.13 7.91
CA PRO A 191 19.88 -2.15 6.93
C PRO A 191 20.60 -3.51 7.01
N ARG A 192 21.89 -3.50 7.38
CA ARG A 192 22.70 -4.72 7.49
C ARG A 192 22.33 -5.55 8.71
N ALA A 193 22.16 -4.90 9.85
CA ALA A 193 21.81 -5.57 11.08
C ALA A 193 20.32 -5.95 11.08
N GLY A 194 19.44 -5.09 10.56
CA GLY A 194 18.01 -5.36 10.43
C GLY A 194 17.70 -6.61 9.60
N SER A 195 18.27 -6.73 8.40
CA SER A 195 18.10 -7.92 7.55
C SER A 195 18.56 -9.22 8.24
N ARG A 196 19.68 -9.18 8.98
CA ARG A 196 20.20 -10.33 9.73
C ARG A 196 19.29 -10.75 10.88
N VAL A 197 18.70 -9.77 11.58
CA VAL A 197 17.73 -10.03 12.65
C VAL A 197 16.49 -10.72 12.09
N LEU A 198 15.95 -10.24 10.95
CA LEU A 198 14.82 -10.88 10.27
C LEU A 198 15.13 -12.31 9.81
N GLN A 199 16.37 -12.59 9.42
CA GLN A 199 16.83 -13.93 9.03
C GLN A 199 17.14 -14.85 10.23
N GLY A 200 16.86 -14.43 11.47
CA GLY A 200 17.04 -15.25 12.66
C GLY A 200 18.50 -15.35 13.14
N SER A 201 19.40 -14.49 12.67
CA SER A 201 20.78 -14.40 13.17
C SER A 201 20.84 -13.68 14.53
N ILE A 202 20.11 -14.18 15.51
CA ILE A 202 19.96 -13.60 16.86
C ILE A 202 20.87 -14.38 17.82
N LYS A 203 22.19 -14.22 17.70
CA LYS A 203 23.12 -14.64 18.76
C LYS A 203 23.43 -13.45 19.64
N ARG A 204 23.00 -13.48 20.91
CA ARG A 204 23.52 -12.55 21.93
C ARG A 204 25.04 -12.69 21.97
N GLY A 205 25.75 -11.57 21.80
CA GLY A 205 27.22 -11.54 21.75
C GLY A 205 27.84 -11.90 20.40
N GLY A 206 27.03 -12.14 19.35
CA GLY A 206 27.51 -12.29 17.98
C GLY A 206 27.83 -10.93 17.37
N GLY A 207 29.02 -10.40 17.66
CA GLY A 207 29.57 -9.25 16.94
C GLY A 207 30.29 -9.69 15.67
N GLU A 208 30.31 -8.83 14.66
CA GLU A 208 31.20 -8.96 13.52
C GLU A 208 32.26 -7.87 13.60
N LEU A 209 33.53 -8.27 13.40
CA LEU A 209 34.61 -7.30 13.24
C LEU A 209 34.45 -6.62 11.89
N ILE A 210 34.04 -5.36 11.91
CA ILE A 210 33.98 -4.52 10.72
C ILE A 210 35.19 -3.59 10.69
N SER A 211 35.78 -3.42 9.51
CA SER A 211 36.71 -2.33 9.26
C SER A 211 35.91 -1.10 8.84
N ALA A 212 35.91 -0.07 9.66
CA ALA A 212 35.13 1.15 9.44
C ALA A 212 35.95 2.39 9.80
N VAL A 213 35.67 3.50 9.12
CA VAL A 213 36.13 4.84 9.51
C VAL A 213 35.02 5.48 10.30
N ILE A 214 35.31 5.89 11.53
CA ILE A 214 34.36 6.59 12.40
C ILE A 214 34.58 8.09 12.23
N SER A 215 33.53 8.81 11.84
CA SER A 215 33.54 10.26 11.69
C SER A 215 32.58 10.89 12.70
N PHE A 216 32.99 12.01 13.29
CA PHE A 216 32.16 12.79 14.21
C PHE A 216 31.97 14.19 13.64
N ALA A 217 30.75 14.70 13.71
CA ALA A 217 30.39 16.07 13.35
C ALA A 217 29.49 16.67 14.43
N ASP A 218 29.68 17.95 14.72
CA ASP A 218 28.92 18.68 15.74
C ASP A 218 28.64 20.12 15.27
N LEU A 219 27.62 20.74 15.85
CA LEU A 219 27.23 22.12 15.67
C LEU A 219 28.02 23.03 16.62
N ARG A 220 28.90 23.87 16.05
CA ARG A 220 29.65 24.86 16.83
C ARG A 220 28.68 25.81 17.54
N GLY A 221 28.85 25.93 18.86
CA GLY A 221 28.03 26.82 19.68
C GLY A 221 26.61 26.31 19.94
N PHE A 222 26.34 25.01 19.76
CA PHE A 222 25.03 24.41 19.98
C PHE A 222 24.43 24.78 21.34
N THR A 223 25.19 24.73 22.43
CA THR A 223 24.73 25.11 23.77
C THR A 223 24.15 26.51 23.85
N THR A 224 24.75 27.47 23.12
CA THR A 224 24.25 28.85 23.07
C THR A 224 22.98 28.93 22.24
N LEU A 225 22.90 28.17 21.13
CA LEU A 225 21.73 28.11 20.27
C LEU A 225 20.54 27.47 20.99
N SER A 226 20.75 26.35 21.68
CA SER A 226 19.69 25.62 22.40
C SER A 226 19.10 26.42 23.55
N ASN A 227 19.90 27.27 24.20
CA ASN A 227 19.46 28.13 25.30
C ASN A 227 18.72 29.41 24.83
N ARG A 228 18.80 29.75 23.54
CA ARG A 228 18.23 31.01 23.00
C ARG A 228 17.07 30.80 22.05
N LEU A 229 17.04 29.68 21.33
CA LEU A 229 16.00 29.40 20.34
C LEU A 229 14.76 28.81 21.01
N PRO A 230 13.55 29.19 20.56
CA PRO A 230 12.33 28.44 20.85
C PRO A 230 12.46 26.99 20.38
N GLY A 231 11.86 26.05 21.12
CA GLY A 231 11.99 24.61 20.87
C GLY A 231 11.70 24.18 19.43
N GLU A 232 10.62 24.69 18.83
CA GLU A 232 10.26 24.40 17.42
C GLU A 232 11.35 24.85 16.43
N LYS A 233 11.95 26.03 16.65
CA LYS A 233 13.02 26.56 15.80
C LYS A 233 14.33 25.79 15.97
N LEU A 234 14.60 25.30 17.18
CA LEU A 234 15.73 24.42 17.43
C LEU A 234 15.56 23.07 16.71
N ILE A 235 14.35 22.50 16.73
CA ILE A 235 14.03 21.26 16.01
C ILE A 235 14.18 21.45 14.49
N GLU A 236 13.65 22.53 13.92
CA GLU A 236 13.83 22.86 12.50
C GLU A 236 15.31 22.95 12.12
N LEU A 237 16.13 23.63 12.93
CA LEU A 237 17.57 23.75 12.72
C LEU A 237 18.26 22.37 12.75
N LEU A 238 17.94 21.54 13.74
CA LEU A 238 18.52 20.20 13.89
C LEU A 238 18.13 19.29 12.73
N ASN A 239 16.85 19.28 12.33
CA ASN A 239 16.37 18.51 11.18
C ASN A 239 17.08 18.94 9.89
N THR A 240 17.29 20.25 9.70
CA THR A 240 18.02 20.78 8.53
C THR A 240 19.48 20.34 8.54
N TYR A 241 20.16 20.47 9.68
CA TYR A 241 21.57 20.10 9.82
C TYR A 241 21.80 18.60 9.63
N PHE A 242 21.04 17.75 10.34
CA PHE A 242 21.17 16.31 10.24
C PHE A 242 20.73 15.80 8.87
N GLY A 243 19.69 16.38 8.26
CA GLY A 243 19.27 16.04 6.90
C GLY A 243 20.36 16.30 5.87
N ALA A 244 21.04 17.45 5.94
CA ALA A 244 22.15 17.77 5.05
C ALA A 244 23.36 16.84 5.25
N MET A 245 23.70 16.52 6.50
CA MET A 245 24.81 15.62 6.83
C MET A 245 24.52 14.19 6.36
N ALA A 246 23.35 13.64 6.73
CA ALA A 246 22.94 12.29 6.36
C ALA A 246 22.92 12.12 4.84
N SER A 247 22.30 13.07 4.12
CA SER A 247 22.26 13.04 2.65
C SER A 247 23.65 13.00 2.02
N ALA A 248 24.59 13.81 2.51
CA ALA A 248 25.96 13.83 1.99
C ALA A 248 26.73 12.53 2.29
N VAL A 249 26.54 11.95 3.47
CA VAL A 249 27.19 10.69 3.88
C VAL A 249 26.62 9.50 3.11
N GLU A 250 25.29 9.40 3.01
CA GLU A 250 24.58 8.34 2.30
C GLU A 250 24.88 8.37 0.79
N ALA A 251 25.03 9.56 0.18
CA ALA A 251 25.44 9.71 -1.21
C ALA A 251 26.83 9.10 -1.51
N GLN A 252 27.67 8.91 -0.50
CA GLN A 252 28.99 8.26 -0.60
C GLN A 252 28.98 6.82 -0.09
N GLY A 253 27.79 6.25 0.19
CA GLY A 253 27.64 4.90 0.74
C GLY A 253 28.02 4.77 2.22
N GLY A 254 28.23 5.89 2.92
CA GLY A 254 28.39 5.94 4.36
C GLY A 254 27.07 5.76 5.10
N LYS A 255 27.13 5.63 6.43
CA LYS A 255 25.95 5.50 7.28
C LYS A 255 26.05 6.45 8.46
N CYS A 256 24.98 7.20 8.72
CA CYS A 256 24.81 8.08 9.87
C CYS A 256 24.03 7.38 10.97
#